data_AF-A0A932XSZ9-F1
#
_entry.id   AF-A0A932XSZ9-F1
#
_cell.length_a   1.000
_cell.length_b   1.000
_cell.length_c   1.000
_cell.angle_alpha   90.00
_cell.angle_beta   90.00
_cell.angle_gamma   90.00
#
_symmetry.space_group_name_H-M   'P 1'
#
loop_
_entity.id
_entity.type
_entity.pdbx_description
1 polymer ?
#
loop_
_entity_poly.entity_id
_entity_poly.type
_entity_poly.pdbx_seq_one_letter_code
_entity_poly.pdbx_strand_id
1 'polypeptide(L)'
;MRISCPPHVSPCFYGIDFPSKEELIGYQKSVDKIKDFIGVDSLGYLSHDGLLSAVSFPKENYCTACFTGKYPTKIFDEMDKFKLERTW
;
A
#
# COMPACT_ATOMS: atom_id res chain seq x y z
N MET A 1 0.13 -18.83 -2.26
CA MET A 1 0.93 -17.70 -1.75
C MET A 1 0.17 -16.95 -0.65
N ARG A 2 0.86 -16.50 0.40
CA ARG A 2 0.29 -15.70 1.50
C ARG A 2 1.18 -14.47 1.74
N ILE A 3 0.55 -13.31 1.89
CA ILE A 3 1.23 -12.02 2.04
C ILE A 3 0.93 -11.49 3.44
N SER A 4 1.97 -11.09 4.17
CA SER A 4 1.91 -10.67 5.58
C SER A 4 1.37 -9.25 5.80
N CYS A 5 0.83 -8.61 4.76
CA CYS A 5 0.25 -7.27 4.82
C CYS A 5 -0.97 -7.17 3.89
N PRO A 6 -1.80 -6.12 4.03
CA PRO A 6 -2.83 -5.80 3.05
C PRO A 6 -2.23 -5.40 1.69
N PRO A 7 -3.01 -5.43 0.60
CA PRO A 7 -2.57 -4.93 -0.70
C PRO A 7 -2.17 -3.45 -0.61
N HIS A 8 -1.00 -3.12 -1.17
CA HIS A 8 -0.57 -1.73 -1.31
C HIS A 8 -1.32 -1.10 -2.49
N VAL A 9 -2.04 -0.01 -2.22
CA VAL A 9 -2.91 0.68 -3.19
C VAL A 9 -2.52 2.14 -3.39
N SER A 10 -1.57 2.66 -2.61
CA SER A 10 -1.11 4.05 -2.69
C SER A 10 0.35 4.18 -2.26
N PRO A 11 1.11 5.14 -2.82
CA PRO A 11 2.51 5.37 -2.49
C PRO A 11 2.68 5.90 -1.05
N CYS A 12 3.89 5.88 -0.51
CA CYS A 12 4.14 6.49 0.79
C CYS A 12 4.76 7.88 0.59
N PHE A 13 4.25 8.87 1.33
CA PHE A 13 4.79 10.23 1.34
C PHE A 13 5.57 10.55 2.63
N TYR A 14 5.84 9.53 3.44
CA TYR A 14 6.51 9.65 4.75
C TYR A 14 7.86 8.94 4.78
N GLY A 15 8.48 8.74 3.61
CA GLY A 15 9.87 8.28 3.50
C GLY A 15 10.09 6.80 3.23
N ILE A 16 9.03 6.01 2.98
CA ILE A 16 9.16 4.67 2.42
C ILE A 16 9.11 4.78 0.90
N ASP A 17 10.12 4.26 0.20
CA ASP A 17 10.15 4.25 -1.26
C ASP A 17 9.20 3.19 -1.81
N PHE A 18 8.06 3.64 -2.34
CA PHE A 18 7.12 2.81 -3.08
C PHE A 18 7.01 3.29 -4.53
N PRO A 19 6.68 2.39 -5.48
CA PRO A 19 6.31 2.77 -6.84
C PRO A 19 5.19 3.79 -6.89
N SER A 20 5.01 4.43 -8.06
CA SER A 20 3.88 5.32 -8.28
C SER A 20 2.56 4.56 -8.10
N LYS A 21 1.47 5.31 -7.87
CA LYS A 21 0.15 4.72 -7.63
C LYS A 21 -0.26 3.80 -8.79
N GLU A 22 0.03 4.21 -10.02
CA GLU A 22 -0.28 3.48 -11.24
C GLU A 22 0.56 2.23 -11.39
N GLU A 23 1.76 2.16 -10.80
CA GLU A 23 2.63 0.97 -10.84
C GLU A 23 2.25 -0.10 -9.81
N LEU A 24 1.45 0.26 -8.79
CA LEU A 24 1.03 -0.66 -7.75
C LEU A 24 -0.06 -1.63 -8.24
N ILE A 25 0.25 -2.93 -8.26
CA ILE A 25 -0.73 -3.95 -8.69
C ILE A 25 -1.98 -4.00 -7.81
N GLY A 26 -1.85 -3.69 -6.51
CA GLY A 26 -2.97 -3.61 -5.58
C GLY A 26 -3.91 -2.43 -5.87
N TYR A 27 -3.42 -1.38 -6.53
CA TYR A 27 -4.25 -0.30 -7.05
C TYR A 27 -4.95 -0.70 -8.36
N GLN A 28 -4.24 -1.42 -9.24
CA GLN A 28 -4.76 -1.77 -10.57
C GLN A 28 -5.76 -2.93 -10.58
N LYS A 29 -5.66 -3.88 -9.63
CA LYS A 29 -6.31 -5.19 -9.73
C LYS A 29 -6.91 -5.64 -8.39
N SER A 30 -8.02 -6.38 -8.47
CA SER A 30 -8.55 -7.11 -7.33
C SER A 30 -7.64 -8.28 -6.94
N VAL A 31 -7.77 -8.80 -5.71
CA VAL A 31 -6.98 -9.94 -5.21
C VAL A 31 -7.07 -11.16 -6.14
N ASP A 32 -8.27 -11.47 -6.66
CA ASP A 32 -8.44 -12.58 -7.61
C ASP A 32 -7.67 -12.36 -8.91
N LYS A 33 -7.67 -11.12 -9.42
CA LYS A 33 -6.90 -10.76 -10.62
C LYS A 33 -5.39 -10.75 -10.36
N ILE A 34 -4.96 -10.43 -9.14
CA ILE A 34 -3.55 -10.55 -8.74
C ILE A 34 -3.14 -12.02 -8.68
N LYS A 35 -3.99 -12.88 -8.10
CA LYS A 35 -3.76 -14.34 -8.06
C LYS A 35 -3.54 -14.90 -9.46
N ASP A 36 -4.42 -14.55 -10.40
CA ASP A 36 -4.32 -14.97 -11.80
C ASP A 36 -3.07 -14.39 -12.47
N PHE A 37 -2.74 -13.12 -12.21
CA PHE A 37 -1.56 -12.44 -12.77
C PHE A 37 -0.23 -13.09 -12.33
N ILE A 38 -0.13 -13.50 -11.06
CA ILE A 38 1.07 -14.16 -10.53
C ILE A 38 1.09 -15.66 -10.90
N GLY A 39 -0.06 -16.26 -11.21
CA GLY A 39 -0.17 -17.67 -11.62
C GLY A 39 -0.11 -18.65 -10.46
N VAL A 40 -0.72 -18.33 -9.32
CA VAL A 40 -0.74 -19.19 -8.11
C VAL A 40 -2.11 -19.82 -7.88
N ASP A 41 -2.16 -21.01 -7.29
CA ASP A 41 -3.43 -21.72 -7.02
C ASP A 41 -4.35 -20.94 -6.05
N SER A 42 -3.73 -20.30 -5.04
CA SER A 42 -4.43 -19.43 -4.11
C SER A 42 -3.56 -18.26 -3.65
N LEU A 43 -4.20 -17.12 -3.42
CA LEU A 43 -3.60 -15.92 -2.88
C LEU A 43 -4.41 -15.44 -1.67
N GLY A 44 -3.72 -15.04 -0.61
CA GLY A 44 -4.34 -14.42 0.55
C GLY A 44 -3.47 -13.31 1.08
N TYR A 45 -4.09 -12.16 1.35
CA TYR A 45 -3.46 -11.02 2.03
C TYR A 45 -3.92 -10.99 3.49
N LEU A 46 -3.07 -10.49 4.37
CA LEU A 46 -3.49 -10.13 5.72
C LEU A 46 -4.57 -9.05 5.63
N SER A 47 -5.68 -9.24 6.34
CA SER A 47 -6.75 -8.23 6.36
C SER A 47 -6.27 -6.96 7.05
N HIS A 48 -6.86 -5.82 6.70
CA HIS A 48 -6.53 -4.55 7.33
C HIS A 48 -6.78 -4.58 8.84
N ASP A 49 -7.94 -5.09 9.25
CA ASP A 49 -8.29 -5.24 10.67
C ASP A 49 -7.39 -6.28 11.36
N GLY A 50 -7.01 -7.35 10.66
CA GLY A 50 -6.07 -8.34 11.15
C GLY A 50 -4.70 -7.76 11.45
N LEU A 51 -4.17 -6.93 10.54
CA LEU A 51 -2.93 -6.18 10.76
C LEU A 51 -3.04 -5.26 11.99
N LEU A 52 -4.12 -4.48 12.10
CA LEU A 52 -4.31 -3.56 13.22
C LEU A 52 -4.56 -4.29 14.55
N SER A 53 -5.08 -5.51 14.53
CA SER A 53 -5.25 -6.32 15.74
C SER A 53 -3.92 -6.91 16.25
N ALA A 54 -2.89 -6.97 15.41
CA ALA A 54 -1.60 -7.56 15.74
C ALA A 54 -0.59 -6.56 16.32
N VAL A 55 -0.92 -5.27 16.35
CA VAL A 55 -0.04 -4.19 16.82
C VAL A 55 -0.46 -3.69 18.20
N SER A 56 0.48 -3.10 18.95
CA SER A 56 0.29 -2.84 20.39
C SER A 56 -0.45 -1.53 20.73
N PHE A 57 -0.43 -0.53 19.84
CA PHE A 57 -1.09 0.76 20.09
C PHE A 57 -2.51 0.79 19.49
N PRO A 58 -3.36 1.77 19.87
CA PRO A 58 -4.64 1.99 19.21
C PRO A 58 -4.47 2.18 17.69
N LYS A 59 -5.46 1.74 16.91
CA LYS A 59 -5.41 1.78 15.44
C LYS A 59 -5.19 3.19 14.88
N GLU A 60 -5.64 4.21 15.60
CA GLU A 60 -5.53 5.63 15.26
C GLU A 60 -4.07 6.12 15.31
N ASN A 61 -3.19 5.41 16.01
CA ASN A 61 -1.78 5.77 16.17
C ASN A 61 -0.91 5.23 15.03
N TYR A 62 -1.49 4.49 14.08
CA TYR A 62 -0.77 3.93 12.95
C TYR A 62 -1.20 4.58 11.63
N CYS A 63 -0.22 4.97 10.82
CA CYS A 63 -0.49 5.34 9.45
C CYS A 63 -0.82 4.10 8.62
N THR A 64 -1.96 4.12 7.94
CA THR A 64 -2.46 3.02 7.10
C THR A 64 -2.69 3.47 5.65
N ALA A 65 -2.14 4.63 5.28
CA ALA A 65 -2.41 5.29 4.02
C ALA A 65 -1.98 4.45 2.80
N CYS A 66 -0.91 3.67 2.91
CA CYS A 66 -0.44 2.80 1.82
C CYS A 66 -1.46 1.71 1.44
N PHE A 67 -2.34 1.33 2.38
CA PHE A 67 -3.39 0.31 2.18
C PHE A 67 -4.78 0.91 1.94
N THR A 68 -5.03 2.14 2.42
CA THR A 68 -6.36 2.76 2.42
C THR A 68 -6.47 3.99 1.51
N GLY A 69 -5.35 4.58 1.11
CA GLY A 69 -5.27 5.89 0.45
C GLY A 69 -5.62 7.07 1.35
N LYS A 70 -5.90 6.85 2.66
CA LYS A 70 -6.29 7.90 3.60
C LYS A 70 -5.07 8.41 4.37
N TYR A 71 -4.54 9.55 3.94
CA TYR A 71 -3.38 10.17 4.58
C TYR A 71 -3.80 11.05 5.76
N PRO A 72 -3.12 10.97 6.91
CA PRO A 72 -3.38 11.84 8.06
C PRO A 72 -2.99 13.31 7.79
N THR A 73 -2.13 13.56 6.80
CA THR A 73 -1.74 14.90 6.36
C THR A 73 -2.27 15.18 4.96
N LYS A 74 -2.42 16.47 4.61
CA LYS A 74 -2.67 16.86 3.22
C LYS A 74 -1.48 16.44 2.36
N ILE A 75 -1.78 15.73 1.28
CA ILE A 75 -0.81 15.45 0.22
C ILE A 75 -1.05 16.50 -0.86
N PHE A 76 0.01 17.19 -1.25
CA PHE A 76 -0.07 18.17 -2.34
C PHE A 76 0.13 17.43 -3.66
N ASP A 77 -0.73 17.67 -4.65
CA ASP A 77 -0.66 17.00 -5.98
C ASP A 77 0.68 17.21 -6.69
N GLU A 78 1.42 18.25 -6.32
CA GLU A 78 2.76 18.48 -6.85
C GLU A 78 3.79 17.46 -6.32
N MET A 79 3.50 16.66 -5.30
CA MET A 79 4.40 15.61 -4.78
C MET A 79 4.39 14.36 -5.67
N ASP A 80 5.04 14.46 -6.84
CA ASP A 80 5.41 13.30 -7.65
C ASP A 80 6.48 12.46 -6.91
N LYS A 81 6.40 11.12 -6.99
CA LYS A 81 7.37 10.16 -6.42
C LYS A 81 8.80 10.62 -6.70
N PHE A 82 9.04 11.00 -7.96
CA PHE A 82 10.37 11.29 -8.47
C PHE A 82 10.90 12.68 -8.08
N LYS A 83 10.18 13.48 -7.28
CA LYS A 83 10.63 14.84 -6.91
C LYS A 83 12.01 14.87 -6.24
N LEU A 84 12.37 13.83 -5.50
CA LEU A 84 13.67 13.70 -4.85
C LEU A 84 14.70 12.91 -5.69
N GLU A 85 14.25 12.25 -6.75
CA GLU A 85 15.08 11.39 -7.62
C GLU A 85 15.54 12.12 -8.89
N ARG A 86 14.81 13.15 -9.36
CA ARG A 86 15.10 13.90 -10.61
C ARG A 86 16.20 14.97 -10.49
N THR A 87 16.82 15.12 -9.32
CA THR A 87 17.80 16.19 -9.02
C THR A 87 19.28 15.78 -9.12
N TRP A 88 19.61 14.86 -10.02
CA TRP A 88 20.99 14.46 -10.32
C TRP A 88 21.33 14.66 -11.79
#